data_AF-A0A9P8F3N7-F1
#
_entry.id   AF-A0A9P8F3N7-F1
#
_cell.length_a   1.000
_cell.length_b   1.000
_cell.length_c   1.000
_cell.angle_alpha   90.00
_cell.angle_beta   90.00
_cell.angle_gamma   90.00
#
_symmetry.space_group_name_H-M   'P 1'
#
loop_
_entity.id
_entity.type
_entity.pdbx_description
1 polymer ?
#
loop_
_entity_poly.entity_id
_entity_poly.type
_entity_poly.pdbx_seq_one_letter_code
_entity_poly.pdbx_strand_id
1 'polypeptide(L)'
;MVLHNPNNWHWVNKDVSGWTKEYLSKDLVGIKAEKDGATAEISKLLSQEGDVEVAQRKGKVITIFDLKLQLEYTGKTKEDENVSGTITIPEVAHDTEEDEYVFEIEMYSESSSKSPVKDLVRSQITSQLRARFQQLGPALMETHAKDIQHAAGHKPGFTPAKVYSSSSVNKQTDESKPSTATSTSNGKGPAVNVTSLSDQQEFRCDAPMLFQILTDPQRIAAFTRAPPKIFEGARPGGKFEIFGGNVSGEYVELSEPTKIVQKWRV
;
A
#
# COMPACT_ATOMS: atom_id res chain seq x y z
N MET A 1 -0.76 -9.81 -12.33
CA MET A 1 0.48 -9.07 -12.63
C MET A 1 1.62 -9.86 -12.02
N VAL A 2 2.60 -10.34 -12.79
CA VAL A 2 3.71 -11.15 -12.25
C VAL A 2 4.73 -10.19 -11.63
N LEU A 3 5.05 -10.38 -10.36
CA LEU A 3 6.08 -9.61 -9.66
C LEU A 3 7.42 -9.80 -10.38
N HIS A 4 8.04 -8.75 -10.92
CA HIS A 4 9.36 -8.86 -11.55
C HIS A 4 10.46 -8.46 -10.56
N ASN A 5 10.97 -9.43 -9.81
CA ASN A 5 12.01 -9.25 -8.79
C ASN A 5 13.06 -10.39 -8.85
N PRO A 6 13.97 -10.35 -9.84
CA PRO A 6 15.00 -11.38 -10.00
C PRO A 6 15.83 -11.55 -8.73
N ASN A 7 16.02 -12.80 -8.30
CA ASN A 7 16.75 -13.19 -7.09
C ASN A 7 16.26 -12.55 -5.78
N ASN A 8 15.03 -12.00 -5.74
CA ASN A 8 14.47 -11.37 -4.54
C ASN A 8 15.39 -10.26 -3.95
N TRP A 9 16.07 -9.49 -4.81
CA TRP A 9 17.01 -8.44 -4.37
C TRP A 9 16.38 -7.07 -4.19
N HIS A 10 15.35 -6.75 -4.98
CA HIS A 10 14.68 -5.46 -4.87
C HIS A 10 13.74 -5.46 -3.68
N TRP A 11 13.64 -4.30 -3.04
CA TRP A 11 12.69 -4.08 -1.96
C TRP A 11 11.27 -4.13 -2.54
N VAL A 12 10.41 -4.84 -1.83
CA VAL A 12 8.98 -4.92 -2.13
C VAL A 12 8.27 -4.78 -0.79
N ASN A 13 7.34 -3.83 -0.71
CA ASN A 13 6.46 -3.69 0.43
C ASN A 13 5.04 -3.96 -0.05
N LYS A 14 4.28 -4.72 0.73
CA LYS A 14 2.87 -5.00 0.48
C LYS A 14 2.09 -4.64 1.73
N ASP A 15 1.23 -3.63 1.60
CA ASP A 15 0.22 -3.34 2.60
C ASP A 15 -0.77 -4.51 2.69
N VAL A 16 -1.00 -4.96 3.92
CA VAL A 16 -1.93 -6.05 4.24
C VAL A 16 -2.86 -5.67 5.39
N SER A 17 -3.03 -4.37 5.63
CA SER A 17 -3.89 -3.81 6.68
C SER A 17 -5.33 -4.32 6.57
N GLY A 18 -5.88 -4.34 5.34
CA GLY A 18 -7.22 -4.82 5.05
C GLY A 18 -7.40 -6.31 5.35
N TRP A 19 -6.45 -7.14 4.94
CA TRP A 19 -6.47 -8.58 5.24
C TRP A 19 -6.37 -8.82 6.74
N THR A 20 -5.50 -8.08 7.42
CA THR A 20 -5.26 -8.20 8.87
C THR A 20 -6.53 -7.88 9.65
N LYS A 21 -7.28 -6.86 9.24
CA LYS A 21 -8.56 -6.50 9.85
C LYS A 21 -9.57 -7.64 9.75
N GLU A 22 -9.67 -8.29 8.60
CA GLU A 22 -10.55 -9.45 8.42
C GLU A 22 -10.08 -10.66 9.23
N TYR A 23 -8.77 -10.91 9.26
CA TYR A 23 -8.16 -12.00 10.02
C TYR A 23 -8.44 -11.86 11.51
N LEU A 24 -8.11 -10.70 12.11
CA LEU A 24 -8.35 -10.41 13.52
C LEU A 24 -9.85 -10.42 13.84
N SER A 25 -10.70 -9.90 12.96
CA SER A 25 -12.16 -9.97 13.18
C SER A 25 -12.66 -11.41 13.27
N LYS A 26 -12.10 -12.33 12.47
CA LYS A 26 -12.50 -13.75 12.47
C LYS A 26 -11.90 -14.53 13.63
N ASP A 27 -10.66 -14.22 14.00
CA ASP A 27 -9.91 -14.96 15.02
C ASP A 27 -10.28 -14.54 16.45
N LEU A 28 -10.58 -13.26 16.66
CA LEU A 28 -10.83 -12.70 18.00
C LEU A 28 -12.31 -12.72 18.40
N VAL A 29 -13.23 -12.50 17.45
CA VAL A 29 -14.66 -12.49 17.75
C VAL A 29 -15.13 -13.90 18.09
N GLY A 30 -15.89 -14.03 19.18
CA GLY A 30 -16.33 -15.31 19.72
C GLY A 30 -15.37 -15.96 20.72
N ILE A 31 -14.20 -15.33 21.00
CA ILE A 31 -13.39 -15.70 22.17
C ILE A 31 -14.25 -15.50 23.40
N LYS A 32 -14.39 -16.57 24.20
CA LYS A 32 -15.27 -16.61 25.37
C LYS A 32 -14.56 -17.14 26.60
N ALA A 33 -15.08 -16.72 27.75
CA ALA A 33 -14.67 -17.16 29.07
C ALA A 33 -15.91 -17.36 29.93
N GLU A 34 -15.87 -18.39 30.78
CA GLU A 34 -16.92 -18.67 31.75
C GLU A 34 -16.28 -19.08 33.06
N LYS A 35 -16.71 -18.44 34.16
CA LYS A 35 -16.25 -18.79 35.49
C LYS A 35 -17.29 -18.39 36.51
N ASP A 36 -17.58 -19.30 37.44
CA ASP A 36 -18.46 -19.02 38.57
C ASP A 36 -19.81 -18.42 38.14
N GLY A 37 -20.41 -18.92 37.04
CA GLY A 37 -21.68 -18.45 36.49
C GLY A 37 -21.67 -17.07 35.82
N ALA A 38 -20.51 -16.41 35.74
CA ALA A 38 -20.31 -15.24 34.91
C ALA A 38 -19.73 -15.65 33.54
N THR A 39 -20.17 -14.97 32.48
CA THR A 39 -19.69 -15.18 31.11
C THR A 39 -19.15 -13.88 30.52
N ALA A 40 -18.19 -14.00 29.62
CA ALA A 40 -17.69 -12.91 28.80
C ALA A 40 -17.35 -13.42 27.40
N GLU A 41 -17.61 -12.61 26.38
CA GLU A 41 -17.33 -12.91 24.98
C GLU A 41 -16.90 -11.65 24.24
N ILE A 42 -15.91 -11.76 23.37
CA ILE A 42 -15.57 -10.69 22.42
C ILE A 42 -16.65 -10.64 21.34
N SER A 43 -17.43 -9.55 21.29
CA SER A 43 -18.54 -9.40 20.36
C SER A 43 -18.10 -8.81 19.02
N LYS A 44 -17.10 -7.92 19.02
CA LYS A 44 -16.74 -7.15 17.82
C LYS A 44 -15.33 -6.55 17.88
N LEU A 45 -14.67 -6.48 16.73
CA LEU A 45 -13.53 -5.58 16.51
C LEU A 45 -14.06 -4.19 16.11
N LEU A 46 -13.89 -3.19 16.98
CA LEU A 46 -14.38 -1.82 16.78
C LEU A 46 -13.44 -1.03 15.85
N SER A 47 -12.15 -1.03 16.17
CA SER A 47 -11.14 -0.32 15.40
C SER A 47 -9.83 -1.11 15.32
N GLN A 48 -9.12 -0.86 14.22
CA GLN A 48 -7.74 -1.25 13.98
C GLN A 48 -7.08 -0.03 13.36
N GLU A 49 -6.10 0.54 14.04
CA GLU A 49 -5.33 1.69 13.60
C GLU A 49 -3.85 1.31 13.59
N GLY A 50 -3.08 1.90 12.68
CA GLY A 50 -1.66 1.59 12.50
C GLY A 50 -1.38 0.83 11.20
N ASP A 51 -0.14 0.39 11.07
CA ASP A 51 0.41 -0.11 9.82
C ASP A 51 0.65 -1.63 9.90
N VAL A 52 0.36 -2.33 8.80
CA VAL A 52 0.69 -3.76 8.66
C VAL A 52 1.21 -4.00 7.26
N GLU A 53 2.49 -4.31 7.16
CA GLU A 53 3.14 -4.63 5.89
C GLU A 53 3.93 -5.94 5.95
N VAL A 54 3.91 -6.65 4.83
CA VAL A 54 4.86 -7.73 4.56
C VAL A 54 5.85 -7.21 3.54
N ALA A 55 7.13 -7.23 3.90
CA ALA A 55 8.20 -6.65 3.11
C ALA A 55 9.25 -7.69 2.75
N GLN A 56 9.87 -7.54 1.58
CA GLN A 56 11.04 -8.30 1.18
C GLN A 56 12.27 -7.40 1.26
N ARG A 57 13.21 -7.73 2.15
CA ARG A 57 14.49 -7.02 2.28
C ARG A 57 15.65 -8.01 2.30
N LYS A 58 16.69 -7.71 1.50
CA LYS A 58 17.93 -8.51 1.42
C LYS A 58 17.66 -10.03 1.21
N GLY A 59 16.69 -10.37 0.35
CA GLY A 59 16.31 -11.75 0.06
C GLY A 59 15.45 -12.45 1.12
N LYS A 60 15.06 -11.76 2.19
CA LYS A 60 14.19 -12.30 3.26
C LYS A 60 12.84 -11.61 3.26
N VAL A 61 11.78 -12.36 3.54
CA VAL A 61 10.48 -11.80 3.90
C VAL A 61 10.50 -11.46 5.38
N ILE A 62 10.02 -10.28 5.71
CA ILE A 62 9.81 -9.78 7.06
C ILE A 62 8.38 -9.23 7.17
N THR A 63 7.82 -9.29 8.37
CA THR A 63 6.58 -8.60 8.73
C THR A 63 6.94 -7.38 9.54
N ILE A 64 6.30 -6.25 9.27
CA ILE A 64 6.39 -5.04 10.08
C ILE A 64 4.96 -4.65 10.36
N PHE A 65 4.59 -4.63 11.64
CA PHE A 65 3.29 -4.18 12.05
C PHE A 65 3.37 -3.51 13.41
N ASP A 66 2.52 -2.52 13.58
CA ASP A 66 2.30 -1.78 14.81
C ASP A 66 0.83 -1.35 14.79
N LEU A 67 0.04 -1.98 15.65
CA LEU A 67 -1.41 -1.85 15.65
C LEU A 67 -1.93 -1.41 17.01
N LYS A 68 -2.80 -0.42 16.99
CA LYS A 68 -3.74 -0.15 18.07
C LYS A 68 -5.08 -0.81 17.78
N LEU A 69 -5.56 -1.63 18.70
CA LEU A 69 -6.82 -2.36 18.56
C LEU A 69 -7.83 -1.92 19.62
N GLN A 70 -9.10 -1.85 19.23
CA GLN A 70 -10.20 -1.71 20.16
C GLN A 70 -11.24 -2.79 19.92
N LEU A 71 -11.50 -3.59 20.94
CA LEU A 71 -12.49 -4.68 20.93
C LEU A 71 -13.69 -4.28 21.79
N GLU A 72 -14.86 -4.75 21.41
CA GLU A 72 -16.05 -4.75 22.26
C GLU A 72 -16.25 -6.14 22.85
N TYR A 73 -16.61 -6.20 24.13
CA TYR A 73 -17.00 -7.43 24.79
C TYR A 73 -18.39 -7.30 25.41
N THR A 74 -19.07 -8.43 25.49
CA THR A 74 -20.33 -8.58 26.20
C THR A 74 -20.21 -9.72 27.21
N GLY A 75 -21.09 -9.75 28.19
CA GLY A 75 -21.06 -10.75 29.23
C GLY A 75 -22.31 -10.73 30.09
N LYS A 76 -22.42 -11.73 30.96
CA LYS A 76 -23.52 -11.84 31.91
C LYS A 76 -22.97 -12.16 33.29
N THR A 77 -23.55 -11.55 34.33
CA THR A 77 -23.27 -11.92 35.71
C THR A 77 -24.04 -13.20 36.08
N LYS A 78 -23.74 -13.76 37.26
CA LYS A 78 -24.51 -14.85 37.86
C LYS A 78 -26.01 -14.57 37.99
N GLU A 79 -26.37 -13.31 38.10
CA GLU A 79 -27.74 -12.81 38.27
C GLU A 79 -28.41 -12.50 36.92
N ASP A 80 -27.79 -12.93 35.80
CA ASP A 80 -28.22 -12.67 34.42
C ASP A 80 -28.26 -11.17 34.05
N GLU A 81 -27.49 -10.35 34.75
CA GLU A 81 -27.31 -8.93 34.43
C GLU A 81 -26.34 -8.80 33.24
N ASN A 82 -26.77 -8.12 32.17
CA ASN A 82 -25.94 -7.90 31.00
C ASN A 82 -24.84 -6.87 31.27
N VAL A 83 -23.63 -7.19 30.84
CA VAL A 83 -22.44 -6.34 30.91
C VAL A 83 -21.88 -6.16 29.51
N SER A 84 -21.48 -4.94 29.19
CA SER A 84 -20.74 -4.64 27.96
C SER A 84 -19.67 -3.58 28.24
N GLY A 85 -18.64 -3.62 27.42
CA GLY A 85 -17.49 -2.75 27.58
C GLY A 85 -16.50 -2.90 26.43
N THR A 86 -15.35 -2.28 26.59
CA THR A 86 -14.28 -2.26 25.60
C THR A 86 -12.97 -2.78 26.17
N ILE A 87 -12.15 -3.34 25.29
CA ILE A 87 -10.75 -3.67 25.56
C ILE A 87 -9.92 -2.91 24.54
N THR A 88 -9.12 -1.95 25.01
CA THR A 88 -8.15 -1.24 24.18
C THR A 88 -6.78 -1.89 24.37
N ILE A 89 -6.14 -2.22 23.26
CA ILE A 89 -4.77 -2.70 23.20
C ILE A 89 -3.99 -1.61 22.48
N PRO A 90 -3.19 -0.79 23.20
CA PRO A 90 -2.56 0.39 22.63
C PRO A 90 -1.52 0.04 21.58
N GLU A 91 -0.89 -1.12 21.72
CA GLU A 91 0.20 -1.57 20.85
C GLU A 91 0.18 -3.10 20.70
N VAL A 92 0.15 -3.56 19.45
CA VAL A 92 0.41 -4.92 19.01
C VAL A 92 1.42 -4.81 17.88
N ALA A 93 2.70 -4.98 18.22
CA ALA A 93 3.80 -4.79 17.29
C ALA A 93 4.52 -6.11 16.98
N HIS A 94 5.36 -6.07 15.93
CA HIS A 94 6.08 -7.24 15.42
C HIS A 94 7.06 -7.89 16.40
N ASP A 95 7.49 -7.13 17.39
CA ASP A 95 8.49 -7.46 18.40
C ASP A 95 7.91 -7.47 19.81
N THR A 96 6.61 -7.21 19.98
CA THR A 96 5.95 -7.33 21.29
C THR A 96 5.93 -8.79 21.74
N GLU A 97 6.52 -9.08 22.90
CA GLU A 97 6.48 -10.41 23.50
C GLU A 97 5.11 -10.70 24.15
N GLU A 98 4.82 -11.98 24.44
CA GLU A 98 3.49 -12.41 24.90
C GLU A 98 3.07 -11.72 26.21
N ASP A 99 4.00 -11.50 27.13
CA ASP A 99 3.74 -10.86 28.42
C ASP A 99 3.78 -9.33 28.39
N GLU A 100 4.26 -8.72 27.29
CA GLU A 100 4.38 -7.27 27.13
C GLU A 100 3.07 -6.59 26.72
N TYR A 101 2.09 -7.34 26.21
CA TYR A 101 0.80 -6.76 25.82
C TYR A 101 0.07 -6.10 27.01
N VAL A 102 -0.30 -4.84 26.81
CA VAL A 102 -1.10 -4.03 27.73
C VAL A 102 -2.58 -4.08 27.34
N PHE A 103 -3.45 -4.21 28.33
CA PHE A 103 -4.90 -4.27 28.12
C PHE A 103 -5.60 -3.25 29.01
N GLU A 104 -6.26 -2.28 28.38
CA GLU A 104 -7.11 -1.29 29.04
C GLU A 104 -8.57 -1.75 28.94
N ILE A 105 -9.15 -2.15 30.07
CA ILE A 105 -10.50 -2.73 30.11
C ILE A 105 -11.46 -1.73 30.73
N GLU A 106 -12.43 -1.29 29.94
CA GLU A 106 -13.47 -0.35 30.34
C GLU A 106 -14.84 -1.01 30.27
N MET A 107 -15.75 -0.56 31.14
CA MET A 107 -17.14 -0.98 31.15
C MET A 107 -18.01 0.24 30.87
N TYR A 108 -19.02 0.09 30.00
CA TYR A 108 -19.91 1.22 29.70
C TYR A 108 -20.79 1.64 30.88
N SER A 109 -21.06 0.71 31.81
CA SER A 109 -21.82 0.97 33.03
C SER A 109 -21.15 0.26 34.20
N GLU A 110 -20.47 1.04 35.04
CA GLU A 110 -19.72 0.52 36.19
C GLU A 110 -20.64 0.36 37.40
N SER A 111 -20.71 -0.86 37.94
CA SER A 111 -21.38 -1.21 39.19
C SER A 111 -20.64 -2.36 39.86
N SER A 112 -20.72 -2.45 41.19
CA SER A 112 -20.07 -3.53 41.95
C SER A 112 -20.58 -4.93 41.54
N SER A 113 -21.85 -5.05 41.15
CA SER A 113 -22.47 -6.29 40.67
C SER A 113 -21.82 -6.86 39.40
N LYS A 114 -21.22 -5.99 38.58
CA LYS A 114 -20.63 -6.35 37.27
C LYS A 114 -19.13 -6.57 37.32
N SER A 115 -18.49 -6.32 38.46
CA SER A 115 -17.05 -6.56 38.68
C SER A 115 -16.57 -7.97 38.32
N PRO A 116 -17.34 -9.07 38.56
CA PRO A 116 -16.87 -10.42 38.23
C PRO A 116 -16.63 -10.62 36.73
N VAL A 117 -17.41 -9.95 35.87
CA VAL A 117 -17.23 -10.03 34.41
C VAL A 117 -15.95 -9.31 33.99
N LYS A 118 -15.65 -8.14 34.57
CA LYS A 118 -14.40 -7.40 34.32
C LYS A 118 -13.17 -8.22 34.71
N ASP A 119 -13.22 -8.89 35.87
CA ASP A 119 -12.13 -9.73 36.35
C ASP A 119 -11.97 -11.01 35.51
N LEU A 120 -13.08 -11.56 35.01
CA LEU A 120 -13.07 -12.67 34.06
C LEU A 120 -12.41 -12.28 32.73
N VAL A 121 -12.75 -11.12 32.19
CA VAL A 121 -12.10 -10.56 30.99
C VAL A 121 -10.61 -10.36 31.26
N ARG A 122 -10.25 -9.71 32.37
CA ARG A 122 -8.86 -9.42 32.73
C ARG A 122 -8.02 -10.69 32.86
N SER A 123 -8.57 -11.76 33.42
CA SER A 123 -7.81 -12.99 33.68
C SER A 123 -7.78 -13.97 32.52
N GLN A 124 -8.94 -14.28 31.92
CA GLN A 124 -9.04 -15.34 30.90
C GLN A 124 -9.03 -14.81 29.47
N ILE A 125 -9.77 -13.74 29.18
CA ILE A 125 -9.85 -13.20 27.82
C ILE A 125 -8.50 -12.60 27.43
N THR A 126 -7.87 -11.78 28.28
CA THR A 126 -6.55 -11.21 27.94
C THR A 126 -5.49 -12.29 27.72
N SER A 127 -5.49 -13.37 28.50
CA SER A 127 -4.57 -14.50 28.30
C SER A 127 -4.78 -15.17 26.95
N GLN A 128 -6.03 -15.36 26.52
CA GLN A 128 -6.33 -15.87 25.18
C GLN A 128 -5.90 -14.89 24.08
N LEU A 129 -6.16 -13.59 24.25
CA LEU A 129 -5.76 -12.56 23.29
C LEU A 129 -4.24 -12.53 23.07
N ARG A 130 -3.44 -12.62 24.14
CA ARG A 130 -1.97 -12.72 24.05
C ARG A 130 -1.52 -13.84 23.13
N ALA A 131 -2.04 -15.05 23.36
CA ALA A 131 -1.72 -16.22 22.54
C ALA A 131 -2.12 -16.04 21.07
N ARG A 132 -3.26 -15.37 20.80
CA ARG A 132 -3.74 -15.09 19.44
C ARG A 132 -2.89 -14.05 18.72
N PHE A 133 -2.48 -12.97 19.38
CA PHE A 133 -1.64 -11.94 18.78
C PHE A 133 -0.27 -12.48 18.36
N GLN A 134 0.29 -13.42 19.12
CA GLN A 134 1.53 -14.12 18.74
C GLN A 134 1.41 -14.95 17.45
N GLN A 135 0.19 -15.29 17.01
CA GLN A 135 -0.05 -15.98 15.74
C GLN A 135 -0.13 -15.03 14.54
N LEU A 136 -0.25 -13.71 14.75
CA LEU A 136 -0.41 -12.75 13.66
C LEU A 136 0.82 -12.73 12.73
N GLY A 137 2.02 -12.62 13.28
CA GLY A 137 3.27 -12.64 12.49
C GLY A 137 3.40 -13.90 11.61
N PRO A 138 3.31 -15.10 12.19
CA PRO A 138 3.30 -16.35 11.43
C PRO A 138 2.22 -16.39 10.33
N ALA A 139 0.98 -15.97 10.65
CA ALA A 139 -0.14 -15.99 9.69
C ALA A 139 0.08 -15.02 8.51
N LEU A 140 0.64 -13.83 8.78
CA LEU A 140 1.02 -12.86 7.74
C LEU A 140 2.08 -13.44 6.81
N MET A 141 3.11 -14.09 7.37
CA MET A 141 4.16 -14.75 6.59
C MET A 141 3.59 -15.89 5.75
N GLU A 142 2.79 -16.79 6.33
CA GLU A 142 2.24 -17.93 5.60
C GLU A 142 1.35 -17.51 4.42
N THR A 143 0.53 -16.49 4.64
CA THR A 143 -0.45 -16.02 3.66
C THR A 143 0.19 -15.17 2.56
N HIS A 144 1.11 -14.26 2.92
CA HIS A 144 1.57 -13.21 2.01
C HIS A 144 3.03 -13.31 1.57
N ALA A 145 3.86 -14.16 2.18
CA ALA A 145 5.27 -14.27 1.76
C ALA A 145 5.39 -14.71 0.29
N LYS A 146 4.51 -15.60 -0.18
CA LYS A 146 4.49 -16.09 -1.56
C LYS A 146 4.09 -15.02 -2.58
N ASP A 147 3.36 -13.99 -2.13
CA ASP A 147 2.91 -12.90 -3.01
C ASP A 147 4.06 -11.94 -3.36
N ILE A 148 5.11 -11.91 -2.53
CA ILE A 148 6.21 -10.96 -2.64
C ILE A 148 7.57 -11.59 -2.94
N GLN A 149 7.67 -12.93 -2.99
CA GLN A 149 8.89 -13.68 -3.31
C GLN A 149 8.72 -14.63 -4.50
N HIS A 150 9.78 -14.76 -5.31
CA HIS A 150 9.94 -15.92 -6.19
C HIS A 150 10.43 -17.13 -5.39
N ALA A 151 9.88 -18.32 -5.68
CA ALA A 151 10.33 -19.57 -5.08
C ALA A 151 11.81 -19.87 -5.41
N ALA A 152 12.56 -20.38 -4.44
CA ALA A 152 13.95 -20.80 -4.64
C ALA A 152 14.01 -21.92 -5.70
N GLY A 153 14.68 -21.65 -6.82
CA GLY A 153 14.76 -22.55 -7.98
C GLY A 153 13.97 -22.07 -9.20
N HIS A 154 13.19 -20.99 -9.10
CA HIS A 154 12.68 -20.28 -10.27
C HIS A 154 13.85 -19.57 -10.97
N LYS A 155 14.57 -20.29 -11.83
CA LYS A 155 15.23 -19.64 -12.96
C LYS A 155 14.07 -19.11 -13.79
N PRO A 156 13.85 -17.78 -13.92
CA PRO A 156 12.92 -17.32 -14.94
C PRO A 156 13.44 -17.93 -16.25
N GLY A 157 12.64 -18.84 -16.83
CA GLY A 157 12.94 -19.40 -18.12
C GLY A 157 13.07 -18.20 -19.04
N PHE A 158 14.30 -17.86 -19.39
CA PHE A 158 14.57 -16.89 -20.44
C PHE A 158 14.11 -17.60 -21.70
N THR A 159 12.81 -17.52 -22.01
CA THR A 159 12.40 -17.63 -23.39
C THR A 159 13.02 -16.39 -24.04
N PRO A 160 14.06 -16.52 -24.89
CA PRO A 160 14.52 -15.36 -25.62
C PRO A 160 13.31 -14.78 -26.32
N ALA A 161 13.04 -13.49 -26.07
CA ALA A 161 11.96 -12.79 -26.72
C ALA A 161 12.06 -13.09 -28.22
N LYS A 162 10.95 -13.51 -28.84
CA LYS A 162 10.89 -13.63 -30.30
C LYS A 162 11.31 -12.28 -30.86
N VAL A 163 12.46 -12.25 -31.50
CA VAL A 163 12.91 -11.12 -32.29
C VAL A 163 11.92 -11.04 -33.44
N TYR A 164 10.93 -10.16 -33.34
CA TYR A 164 10.10 -9.83 -34.48
C TYR A 164 10.99 -9.06 -35.45
N SER A 165 11.46 -9.77 -36.47
CA SER A 165 12.11 -9.19 -37.63
C SER A 165 11.10 -8.22 -38.26
N SER A 166 11.41 -6.93 -38.21
CA SER A 166 10.58 -5.89 -38.82
C SER A 166 10.69 -6.00 -40.33
N SER A 167 9.77 -6.76 -40.95
CA SER A 167 9.47 -6.65 -42.37
C SER A 167 8.46 -5.53 -42.58
N SER A 168 8.85 -4.62 -43.46
CA SER A 168 8.10 -3.53 -44.07
C SER A 168 6.70 -3.93 -44.59
N VAL A 169 5.76 -2.99 -44.55
CA VAL A 169 4.99 -2.43 -45.70
C VAL A 169 3.64 -1.84 -45.26
N ASN A 170 3.40 -0.64 -45.80
CA ASN A 170 2.25 0.26 -45.76
C ASN A 170 0.86 -0.38 -45.99
N LYS A 171 -0.21 0.19 -45.38
CA LYS A 171 -1.52 0.31 -46.06
C LYS A 171 -2.45 1.35 -45.41
N GLN A 172 -2.82 2.37 -46.20
CA GLN A 172 -3.98 3.25 -46.03
C GLN A 172 -5.29 2.47 -46.19
N THR A 173 -6.33 2.89 -45.47
CA THR A 173 -7.72 2.86 -45.96
C THR A 173 -8.55 3.96 -45.29
N ASP A 174 -9.09 4.84 -46.14
CA ASP A 174 -10.25 5.71 -45.92
C ASP A 174 -11.53 4.91 -45.63
N GLU A 175 -12.42 5.44 -44.78
CA GLU A 175 -13.88 5.56 -45.01
C GLU A 175 -14.60 6.30 -43.86
N SER A 176 -15.82 6.78 -44.14
CA SER A 176 -16.31 8.12 -43.80
C SER A 176 -17.67 8.20 -43.05
N LYS A 177 -17.78 9.12 -42.06
CA LYS A 177 -18.93 9.98 -41.58
C LYS A 177 -20.19 9.35 -40.87
N PRO A 178 -21.07 10.12 -40.12
CA PRO A 178 -21.05 11.56 -39.76
C PRO A 178 -21.54 12.06 -38.35
N SER A 179 -21.21 13.35 -38.07
CA SER A 179 -21.96 14.43 -37.34
C SER A 179 -22.09 14.37 -35.79
N THR A 180 -21.95 15.43 -34.96
CA THR A 180 -22.11 16.91 -35.07
C THR A 180 -21.38 17.64 -33.92
N ALA A 181 -21.06 18.93 -34.14
CA ALA A 181 -20.99 20.08 -33.20
C ALA A 181 -19.59 20.70 -32.94
N THR A 182 -19.53 21.97 -33.31
CA THR A 182 -18.40 22.88 -33.49
C THR A 182 -17.97 23.56 -32.20
N SER A 183 -16.66 23.74 -31.99
CA SER A 183 -16.14 24.99 -31.38
C SER A 183 -14.74 25.32 -31.92
N THR A 184 -14.60 26.56 -32.35
CA THR A 184 -13.45 27.21 -32.95
C THR A 184 -12.33 27.46 -31.95
N SER A 185 -11.09 27.11 -32.29
CA SER A 185 -9.92 27.89 -31.86
C SER A 185 -8.76 27.76 -32.85
N ASN A 186 -8.10 28.89 -33.11
CA ASN A 186 -7.00 29.04 -34.04
C ASN A 186 -5.77 28.22 -33.62
N GLY A 187 -5.43 27.20 -34.40
CA GLY A 187 -4.15 26.50 -34.34
C GLY A 187 -4.01 25.56 -35.54
N LYS A 188 -2.85 25.55 -36.21
CA LYS A 188 -2.54 24.57 -37.27
C LYS A 188 -2.44 23.16 -36.65
N GLY A 189 -3.56 22.45 -36.52
CA GLY A 189 -3.60 21.06 -36.06
C GLY A 189 -5.03 20.52 -35.90
N PRO A 190 -5.24 19.19 -35.85
CA PRO A 190 -6.55 18.59 -35.60
C PRO A 190 -7.10 19.01 -34.23
N ALA A 191 -8.41 19.27 -34.13
CA ALA A 191 -9.07 19.56 -32.86
C ALA A 191 -9.05 18.30 -31.97
N VAL A 192 -8.23 18.33 -30.92
CA VAL A 192 -8.15 17.28 -29.90
C VAL A 192 -8.86 17.79 -28.66
N ASN A 193 -9.75 16.97 -28.07
CA ASN A 193 -10.34 17.28 -26.76
C ASN A 193 -9.23 17.29 -25.72
N VAL A 194 -9.04 18.41 -25.04
CA VAL A 194 -8.04 18.58 -23.99
C VAL A 194 -8.72 18.86 -22.65
N THR A 195 -8.08 18.42 -21.57
CA THR A 195 -8.47 18.75 -20.19
C THR A 195 -7.24 19.21 -19.43
N SER A 196 -7.43 20.04 -18.40
CA SER A 196 -6.34 20.53 -17.56
C SER A 196 -6.17 19.62 -16.34
N LEU A 197 -4.93 19.19 -16.09
CA LEU A 197 -4.56 18.42 -14.91
C LEU A 197 -3.63 19.28 -14.04
N SER A 198 -3.93 19.38 -12.75
CA SER A 198 -3.12 20.08 -11.75
C SER A 198 -2.88 19.13 -10.58
N ASP A 199 -1.61 18.87 -10.27
CA ASP A 199 -1.19 18.03 -9.15
C ASP A 199 -0.10 18.76 -8.35
N GLN A 200 -0.11 18.58 -7.04
CA GLN A 200 0.86 19.18 -6.12
C GLN A 200 1.46 18.09 -5.24
N GLN A 201 2.77 17.90 -5.35
CA GLN A 201 3.52 16.89 -4.61
C GLN A 201 4.68 17.53 -3.84
N GLU A 202 4.95 17.00 -2.64
CA GLU A 202 6.09 17.38 -1.82
C GLU A 202 7.19 16.32 -1.93
N PHE A 203 8.42 16.75 -2.24
CA PHE A 203 9.58 15.89 -2.34
C PHE A 203 10.51 16.14 -1.16
N ARG A 204 10.99 15.06 -0.52
CA ARG A 204 12.01 15.13 0.54
C ARG A 204 13.41 15.35 -0.04
N CYS A 205 13.59 16.41 -0.83
CA CYS A 205 14.87 16.84 -1.39
C CYS A 205 14.91 18.34 -1.65
N ASP A 206 16.11 18.91 -1.70
CA ASP A 206 16.30 20.33 -1.98
C ASP A 206 15.95 20.68 -3.44
N ALA A 207 15.53 21.92 -3.68
CA ALA A 207 15.14 22.40 -5.00
C ALA A 207 16.21 22.18 -6.10
N PRO A 208 17.52 22.43 -5.88
CA PRO A 208 18.55 22.17 -6.89
C PRO A 208 18.67 20.69 -7.24
N MET A 209 18.47 19.79 -6.26
CA MET A 209 18.54 18.35 -6.49
C MET A 209 17.35 17.89 -7.35
N LEU A 210 16.14 18.36 -7.05
CA LEU A 210 14.95 18.07 -7.85
C LEU A 210 15.08 18.61 -9.28
N PHE A 211 15.59 19.83 -9.40
CA PHE A 211 15.85 20.44 -10.72
C PHE A 211 16.80 19.57 -11.54
N GLN A 212 17.91 19.13 -10.96
CA GLN A 212 18.85 18.21 -11.63
C GLN A 212 18.20 16.88 -11.99
N ILE A 213 17.36 16.30 -11.13
CA ILE A 213 16.68 15.03 -11.42
C ILE A 213 15.86 15.11 -12.72
N LEU A 214 15.27 16.27 -13.01
CA LEU A 214 14.43 16.50 -14.18
C LEU A 214 15.17 17.06 -15.41
N THR A 215 16.46 17.37 -15.27
CA THR A 215 17.27 18.03 -16.32
C THR A 215 18.58 17.33 -16.65
N ASP A 216 19.04 16.39 -15.83
CA ASP A 216 20.23 15.59 -16.10
C ASP A 216 19.85 14.24 -16.73
N PRO A 217 20.45 13.86 -17.86
CA PRO A 217 20.07 12.64 -18.58
C PRO A 217 20.34 11.35 -17.79
N GLN A 218 21.37 11.32 -16.92
CA GLN A 218 21.68 10.16 -16.11
C GLN A 218 20.66 9.99 -14.97
N ARG A 219 20.23 11.10 -14.36
CA ARG A 219 19.16 11.10 -13.35
C ARG A 219 17.79 10.80 -13.95
N ILE A 220 17.50 11.33 -15.14
CA ILE A 220 16.30 10.98 -15.90
C ILE A 220 16.27 9.48 -16.14
N ALA A 221 17.38 8.90 -16.63
CA ALA A 221 17.49 7.46 -16.86
C ALA A 221 17.22 6.61 -15.60
N ALA A 222 17.56 7.13 -14.41
CA ALA A 222 17.35 6.41 -13.16
C ALA A 222 15.85 6.21 -12.85
N PHE A 223 15.01 7.25 -13.03
CA PHE A 223 13.57 7.13 -12.74
C PHE A 223 12.76 6.58 -13.94
N THR A 224 13.22 6.79 -15.18
CA THR A 224 12.57 6.23 -16.38
C THR A 224 12.99 4.78 -16.67
N ARG A 225 14.02 4.27 -15.97
CA ARG A 225 14.65 2.95 -16.16
C ARG A 225 15.24 2.71 -17.55
N ALA A 226 15.45 3.77 -18.33
CA ALA A 226 16.12 3.73 -19.62
C ALA A 226 16.66 5.13 -19.96
N PRO A 227 17.85 5.24 -20.58
CA PRO A 227 18.34 6.53 -21.05
C PRO A 227 17.34 7.16 -22.02
N PRO A 228 17.22 8.50 -22.04
CA PRO A 228 16.42 9.16 -23.07
C PRO A 228 16.91 8.75 -24.46
N LYS A 229 15.97 8.44 -25.36
CA LYS A 229 16.26 8.11 -26.75
C LYS A 229 16.74 9.35 -27.53
N ILE A 230 16.18 10.50 -27.16
CA ILE A 230 16.61 11.83 -27.59
C ILE A 230 16.84 12.65 -26.34
N PHE A 231 17.95 13.39 -26.29
CA PHE A 231 18.20 14.40 -25.27
C PHE A 231 19.14 15.47 -25.85
N GLU A 232 18.59 16.64 -26.17
CA GLU A 232 19.35 17.74 -26.76
C GLU A 232 19.97 18.68 -25.70
N GLY A 233 19.77 18.37 -24.42
CA GLY A 233 20.20 19.19 -23.30
C GLY A 233 19.04 19.94 -22.63
N ALA A 234 19.17 20.20 -21.34
CA ALA A 234 18.25 21.03 -20.58
C ALA A 234 18.50 22.52 -20.87
N ARG A 235 18.01 22.96 -22.03
CA ARG A 235 18.02 24.36 -22.47
C ARG A 235 16.69 24.66 -23.17
N PRO A 236 16.20 25.92 -23.17
CA PRO A 236 15.03 26.30 -23.97
C PRO A 236 15.15 25.83 -25.43
N GLY A 237 14.11 25.17 -25.94
CA GLY A 237 14.07 24.53 -27.26
C GLY A 237 14.65 23.12 -27.32
N GLY A 238 15.32 22.65 -26.26
CA GLY A 238 15.90 21.30 -26.20
C GLY A 238 14.82 20.23 -26.14
N LYS A 239 14.89 19.25 -27.05
CA LYS A 239 13.95 18.12 -27.10
C LYS A 239 14.43 16.93 -26.30
N PHE A 240 13.46 16.14 -25.83
CA PHE A 240 13.70 14.88 -25.18
C PHE A 240 12.68 13.81 -25.57
N GLU A 241 13.11 12.55 -25.56
CA GLU A 241 12.26 11.36 -25.70
C GLU A 241 12.61 10.37 -24.60
N ILE A 242 11.67 10.06 -23.71
CA ILE A 242 11.85 9.14 -22.58
C ILE A 242 10.86 7.97 -22.67
N PHE A 243 11.00 6.98 -21.77
CA PHE A 243 10.20 5.75 -21.78
C PHE A 243 10.23 5.00 -23.13
N GLY A 244 11.41 4.90 -23.74
CA GLY A 244 11.59 4.23 -25.04
C GLY A 244 11.06 5.02 -26.25
N GLY A 245 10.78 6.32 -26.08
CA GLY A 245 10.20 7.18 -27.12
C GLY A 245 8.67 7.27 -27.07
N ASN A 246 8.03 6.62 -26.10
CA ASN A 246 6.58 6.73 -25.87
C ASN A 246 6.18 8.08 -25.28
N VAL A 247 7.13 8.83 -24.71
CA VAL A 247 6.87 10.16 -24.20
C VAL A 247 7.92 11.10 -24.75
N SER A 248 7.48 12.17 -25.39
CA SER A 248 8.33 13.18 -26.01
C SER A 248 7.97 14.56 -25.49
N GLY A 249 8.95 15.46 -25.53
CA GLY A 249 8.75 16.81 -25.04
C GLY A 249 9.84 17.78 -25.44
N GLU A 250 9.66 19.01 -24.98
CA GLU A 250 10.55 20.14 -25.27
C GLU A 250 10.61 21.05 -24.03
N TYR A 251 11.81 21.45 -23.63
CA TYR A 251 11.99 22.46 -22.58
C TYR A 251 11.62 23.85 -23.13
N VAL A 252 10.66 24.52 -22.50
CA VAL A 252 10.20 25.86 -22.91
C VAL A 252 10.90 26.94 -22.10
N GLU A 253 10.96 26.76 -20.78
CA GLU A 253 11.56 27.71 -19.85
C GLU A 253 12.27 26.93 -18.73
N LEU A 254 13.47 27.38 -18.37
CA LEU A 254 14.28 26.82 -17.29
C LEU A 254 14.82 27.97 -16.46
N SER A 255 14.46 27.99 -15.18
CA SER A 255 15.01 28.91 -14.18
C SER A 255 15.54 28.07 -13.03
N GLU A 256 16.83 27.76 -13.06
CA GLU A 256 17.46 26.94 -12.02
C GLU A 256 17.55 27.72 -10.70
N PRO A 257 17.20 27.14 -9.54
CA PRO A 257 16.60 25.81 -9.31
C PRO A 257 15.07 25.83 -9.12
N THR A 258 14.39 26.91 -9.53
CA THR A 258 13.04 27.26 -9.05
C THR A 258 11.90 26.83 -9.97
N LYS A 259 12.13 26.69 -11.29
CA LYS A 259 11.05 26.48 -12.26
C LYS A 259 11.51 25.74 -13.52
N ILE A 260 10.69 24.77 -13.95
CA ILE A 260 10.81 24.05 -15.21
C ILE A 260 9.46 24.12 -15.93
N VAL A 261 9.46 24.57 -17.19
CA VAL A 261 8.28 24.52 -18.06
C VAL A 261 8.61 23.67 -19.27
N GLN A 262 7.77 22.67 -19.54
CA GLN A 262 7.98 21.70 -20.61
C GLN A 262 6.67 21.47 -21.37
N LYS A 263 6.81 21.14 -22.66
CA LYS A 263 5.74 20.49 -23.42
C LYS A 263 5.89 18.99 -23.31
N TRP A 264 4.77 18.29 -23.23
CA TRP A 264 4.71 16.84 -23.13
C TRP A 264 3.71 16.27 -24.13
N ARG A 265 4.07 15.13 -24.72
CA ARG A 265 3.20 14.32 -25.58
C ARG A 265 3.47 12.84 -25.31
N VAL A 266 2.39 12.08 -25.15
CA VAL A 266 2.38 10.61 -25.16
C VAL A 266 2.01 10.13 -26.56
#